data_AF-U6LN02-F1
#
_entry.id   AF-U6LN02-F1
#
_cell.length_a   1.000
_cell.length_b   1.000
_cell.length_c   1.000
_cell.angle_alpha   90.00
_cell.angle_beta   90.00
_cell.angle_gamma   90.00
#
_symmetry.space_group_name_H-M   'P 1'
#
loop_
_entity.id
_entity.type
_entity.pdbx_description
1 polymer ?
#
loop_
_entity_poly.entity_id
_entity_poly.type
_entity_poly.pdbx_seq_one_letter_code
_entity_poly.pdbx_strand_id
1 'polypeptide(L)'
;MDDQWLQGGPWWKELNEQLGARDGARLDLQDAADNIEEISSGPFLSWRQRGRRTRSAKAAVIAVLVVLVSGARYIMSKKSQAQQTSPTPQTPQLSQLPLDDGSMHQYLYEFNRAADEMHDAWEASEIPVQQAFQEFFTPSLEDGQELFQGPLTPIFEHVEKMRECEVPPESDVEARGEFAQHLQLLRNVCRVATLRLKEMEFAVNVNKHMMEPAPAHEKFQNNEDVPATYFPRPSEVFGSGSMDNVDKKIADNLMLLMAAEDKHDAYNFVARNYFDGFLKPVGEDDAFDPARSAARYQVPYSGKPFLSGAFAEAAEHVFRDSTPIYWDPRQFHRDGAKWTNEEVLEATKRQQEGISKNFERRLSSKREQMRALLQEGVPQDDLLISALFLL
;
A
#
# COMPACT_ATOMS: atom_id res chain seq x y z
N MET A 1 15.72 35.19 -3.13
CA MET A 1 14.62 34.21 -3.27
C MET A 1 15.33 32.89 -3.17
N ASP A 2 15.33 32.37 -1.95
CA ASP A 2 16.44 31.58 -1.42
C ASP A 2 16.13 30.09 -1.59
N ASP A 3 17.17 29.28 -1.86
CA ASP A 3 17.12 27.85 -2.22
C ASP A 3 16.60 26.89 -1.10
N GLN A 4 15.79 27.38 -0.16
CA GLN A 4 15.22 26.59 0.95
C GLN A 4 13.99 25.74 0.57
N TRP A 5 13.54 25.77 -0.69
CA TRP A 5 12.21 25.26 -1.09
C TRP A 5 12.14 23.75 -1.37
N LEU A 6 13.27 23.02 -1.37
CA LEU A 6 13.34 21.56 -1.56
C LEU A 6 13.36 20.77 -0.23
N GLN A 7 12.90 21.39 0.85
CA GLN A 7 12.66 20.67 2.09
C GLN A 7 11.39 19.82 1.96
N GLY A 8 11.55 18.55 1.56
CA GLY A 8 10.46 17.57 1.46
C GLY A 8 9.69 17.37 2.77
N GLY A 9 8.58 16.62 2.71
CA GLY A 9 7.82 16.23 3.91
C GLY A 9 8.68 15.47 4.94
N PRO A 10 8.22 15.32 6.19
CA PRO A 10 9.04 14.80 7.30
C PRO A 10 9.74 13.46 7.04
N TRP A 11 9.04 12.48 6.44
CA TRP A 11 9.64 11.18 6.12
C TRP A 11 10.58 11.21 4.91
N TRP A 12 10.32 12.11 3.94
CA TRP A 12 11.27 12.33 2.85
C TRP A 12 12.53 12.95 3.44
N LYS A 13 12.41 14.00 4.26
CA LYS A 13 13.53 14.62 4.98
C LYS A 13 14.37 13.60 5.72
N GLU A 14 13.78 12.65 6.44
CA GLU A 14 14.54 11.60 7.13
C GLU A 14 15.33 10.73 6.12
N LEU A 15 14.69 10.29 5.03
CA LEU A 15 15.40 9.59 3.94
C LEU A 15 16.52 10.44 3.33
N ASN A 16 16.33 11.74 3.14
CA ASN A 16 17.36 12.60 2.54
C ASN A 16 18.39 13.21 3.51
N GLU A 17 18.10 13.28 4.80
CA GLU A 17 19.07 13.51 5.86
C GLU A 17 19.95 12.27 6.03
N GLN A 18 19.39 11.05 5.98
CA GLN A 18 20.19 9.82 6.03
C GLN A 18 21.03 9.58 4.77
N LEU A 19 20.53 9.93 3.58
CA LEU A 19 21.30 9.91 2.34
C LEU A 19 22.40 11.00 2.30
N GLY A 20 22.19 12.15 2.95
CA GLY A 20 23.13 13.26 2.99
C GLY A 20 24.13 13.23 4.17
N ALA A 21 23.77 12.65 5.30
CA ALA A 21 24.58 12.67 6.54
C ALA A 21 25.71 11.63 6.56
N ARG A 22 25.80 10.73 5.57
CA ARG A 22 26.88 9.74 5.51
C ARG A 22 28.26 10.32 5.15
N ASP A 23 28.31 11.60 4.78
CA ASP A 23 29.57 12.37 4.64
C ASP A 23 29.99 13.13 5.91
N GLY A 24 29.24 13.04 7.03
CA GLY A 24 29.56 13.82 8.23
C GLY A 24 28.92 13.35 9.54
N ALA A 25 29.50 12.32 10.15
CA ALA A 25 29.58 12.02 11.60
C ALA A 25 28.47 12.45 12.61
N ARG A 26 28.07 11.44 13.42
CA ARG A 26 27.84 11.41 14.89
C ARG A 26 26.59 12.11 15.46
N LEU A 27 25.61 11.29 15.87
CA LEU A 27 24.43 11.67 16.66
C LEU A 27 24.73 11.64 18.16
N ASP A 28 24.25 12.67 18.84
CA ASP A 28 24.05 12.73 20.29
C ASP A 28 22.78 13.58 20.56
N LEU A 29 22.09 13.25 21.66
CA LEU A 29 20.94 13.91 22.33
C LEU A 29 19.48 13.47 22.00
N GLN A 30 18.93 12.63 22.89
CA GLN A 30 18.15 12.98 24.10
C GLN A 30 17.01 14.03 24.05
N ASP A 31 15.80 13.50 24.33
CA ASP A 31 14.60 14.03 25.02
C ASP A 31 13.94 15.36 24.60
N ALA A 32 12.65 15.26 24.22
CA ALA A 32 11.56 16.02 24.86
C ALA A 32 10.17 15.53 24.43
N ALA A 33 9.33 15.27 25.44
CA ALA A 33 7.91 14.97 25.34
C ALA A 33 7.02 16.20 25.60
N ASP A 34 5.75 16.04 25.25
CA ASP A 34 4.53 16.74 25.69
C ASP A 34 4.23 18.16 25.17
N ASN A 35 3.14 18.27 24.39
CA ASN A 35 1.84 18.75 24.89
C ASN A 35 0.75 18.72 23.80
N ILE A 36 -0.43 18.20 24.18
CA ILE A 36 -1.70 18.23 23.44
C ILE A 36 -2.70 19.05 24.27
N GLU A 37 -3.46 19.93 23.62
CA GLU A 37 -4.85 20.39 23.86
C GLU A 37 -5.03 21.68 23.02
N GLU A 38 -6.14 22.05 22.37
CA GLU A 38 -7.56 21.94 22.67
C GLU A 38 -8.36 22.28 21.39
N ILE A 39 -9.49 21.60 21.14
CA ILE A 39 -10.42 21.87 20.02
C ILE A 39 -11.55 22.76 20.52
N SER A 40 -11.87 23.82 19.77
CA SER A 40 -13.10 24.61 19.93
C SER A 40 -13.88 24.72 18.62
N SER A 41 -15.17 24.41 18.72
CA SER A 41 -16.17 24.24 17.67
C SER A 41 -17.05 25.48 17.40
N GLY A 42 -17.51 25.60 16.15
CA GLY A 42 -18.80 26.21 15.76
C GLY A 42 -18.72 27.39 14.77
N PRO A 43 -19.84 27.87 14.18
CA PRO A 43 -21.00 27.14 13.63
C PRO A 43 -21.38 27.61 12.19
N PHE A 44 -22.26 26.83 11.55
CA PHE A 44 -22.90 27.08 10.24
C PHE A 44 -23.70 28.38 10.15
N LEU A 45 -23.75 29.01 8.97
CA LEU A 45 -24.94 29.73 8.46
C LEU A 45 -24.97 29.90 6.92
N SER A 46 -26.04 29.34 6.34
CA SER A 46 -26.89 29.85 5.25
C SER A 46 -26.30 30.19 3.87
N TRP A 47 -26.72 29.41 2.86
CA TRP A 47 -26.73 29.88 1.46
C TRP A 47 -28.17 29.95 0.91
N ARG A 48 -28.56 31.16 0.53
CA ARG A 48 -29.88 31.54 0.00
C ARG A 48 -29.85 31.55 -1.52
N GLN A 49 -30.86 30.94 -2.14
CA GLN A 49 -31.07 30.83 -3.59
C GLN A 49 -31.35 32.18 -4.30
N ARG A 50 -30.90 32.30 -5.56
CA ARG A 50 -31.62 32.78 -6.78
C ARG A 50 -30.58 32.96 -7.92
N GLY A 51 -30.81 32.63 -9.18
CA GLY A 51 -31.98 32.11 -9.90
C GLY A 51 -31.68 31.91 -11.40
N ARG A 52 -32.64 31.26 -12.08
CA ARG A 52 -32.95 31.22 -13.53
C ARG A 52 -31.82 31.37 -14.56
N ARG A 53 -31.61 30.29 -15.35
CA ARG A 53 -31.55 30.36 -16.82
C ARG A 53 -31.94 29.00 -17.42
N THR A 54 -33.17 28.94 -17.94
CA THR A 54 -33.70 27.87 -18.78
C THR A 54 -33.19 28.06 -20.20
N ARG A 55 -32.34 27.14 -20.69
CA ARG A 55 -32.24 26.76 -22.13
C ARG A 55 -31.26 25.61 -22.45
N SER A 56 -30.52 25.08 -21.49
CA SER A 56 -29.55 23.98 -21.68
C SER A 56 -29.99 22.59 -21.18
N ALA A 57 -31.27 22.41 -20.86
CA ALA A 57 -31.75 21.16 -20.24
C ALA A 57 -31.74 19.93 -21.18
N LYS A 58 -31.79 20.11 -22.51
CA LYS A 58 -31.92 18.96 -23.43
C LYS A 58 -30.60 18.18 -23.63
N ALA A 59 -29.45 18.87 -23.65
CA ALA A 59 -28.16 18.21 -23.80
C ALA A 59 -27.73 17.49 -22.51
N ALA A 60 -28.04 18.07 -21.34
CA ALA A 60 -27.75 17.45 -20.05
C ALA A 60 -28.57 16.16 -19.82
N VAL A 61 -29.83 16.12 -20.26
CA VAL A 61 -30.66 14.90 -20.16
C VAL A 61 -30.15 13.78 -21.06
N ILE A 62 -29.65 14.09 -22.26
CA ILE A 62 -29.04 13.09 -23.15
C ILE A 62 -27.73 12.56 -22.57
N ALA A 63 -26.87 13.43 -22.03
CA ALA A 63 -25.62 13.01 -21.39
C ALA A 63 -25.88 12.12 -20.15
N VAL A 64 -26.87 12.47 -19.31
CA VAL A 64 -27.26 11.65 -18.16
C VAL A 64 -27.82 10.30 -18.59
N LEU A 65 -28.62 10.23 -19.66
CA LEU A 65 -29.11 8.96 -20.21
C LEU A 65 -28.00 8.09 -20.79
N VAL A 66 -27.02 8.68 -21.49
CA VAL A 66 -25.85 7.93 -22.00
C VAL A 66 -25.00 7.39 -20.85
N VAL A 67 -24.79 8.18 -19.78
CA VAL A 67 -24.05 7.73 -18.58
C VAL A 67 -24.81 6.64 -17.83
N LEU A 68 -26.13 6.74 -17.69
CA LEU A 68 -26.95 5.71 -17.04
C LEU A 68 -27.01 4.41 -17.86
N VAL A 69 -27.13 4.50 -19.19
CA VAL A 69 -27.13 3.31 -20.07
C VAL A 69 -25.74 2.67 -20.13
N SER A 70 -24.66 3.46 -20.10
CA SER A 70 -23.28 2.94 -20.08
C SER A 70 -22.91 2.35 -18.71
N GLY A 71 -23.35 2.96 -17.62
CA GLY A 71 -23.20 2.43 -16.26
C GLY A 71 -24.00 1.14 -16.05
N ALA A 72 -25.24 1.08 -16.56
CA ALA A 72 -26.05 -0.15 -16.51
C ALA A 72 -25.41 -1.28 -17.34
N ARG A 73 -24.84 -0.99 -18.52
CA ARG A 73 -24.09 -1.99 -19.31
C ARG A 73 -22.80 -2.43 -18.64
N TYR A 74 -22.06 -1.56 -17.96
CA TYR A 74 -20.85 -1.93 -17.22
C TYR A 74 -21.18 -2.83 -16.00
N ILE A 75 -22.23 -2.52 -15.25
CA ILE A 75 -22.70 -3.34 -14.14
C ILE A 75 -23.26 -4.68 -14.63
N MET A 76 -24.01 -4.69 -15.75
CA MET A 76 -24.50 -5.93 -16.36
C MET A 76 -23.38 -6.76 -16.99
N SER A 77 -22.29 -6.16 -17.48
CA SER A 77 -21.13 -6.88 -18.03
C SER A 77 -20.30 -7.58 -16.96
N LYS A 78 -20.16 -6.98 -15.76
CA LYS A 78 -19.57 -7.68 -14.61
C LYS A 78 -20.47 -8.80 -14.08
N LYS A 79 -21.79 -8.63 -14.18
CA LYS A 79 -22.76 -9.64 -13.73
C LYS A 79 -22.95 -10.78 -14.73
N SER A 80 -22.77 -10.54 -16.04
CA SER A 80 -22.92 -11.57 -17.07
C SER A 80 -21.72 -12.50 -17.19
N GLN A 81 -20.52 -12.07 -16.79
CA GLN A 81 -19.35 -12.96 -16.69
C GLN A 81 -19.46 -13.95 -15.50
N ALA A 82 -20.33 -13.66 -14.54
CA ALA A 82 -20.67 -14.56 -13.43
C ALA A 82 -21.85 -15.52 -13.74
N GLN A 83 -22.48 -15.43 -14.92
CA GLN A 83 -23.71 -16.19 -15.24
C GLN A 83 -23.59 -17.14 -16.43
N GLN A 84 -22.40 -17.35 -17.00
CA GLN A 84 -22.19 -18.46 -17.93
C GLN A 84 -21.96 -19.77 -17.18
N THR A 85 -23.08 -20.37 -16.76
CA THR A 85 -23.35 -21.82 -16.76
C THR A 85 -22.29 -22.74 -16.15
N SER A 86 -22.38 -22.92 -14.83
CA SER A 86 -22.14 -24.22 -14.18
C SER A 86 -23.41 -24.64 -13.44
N PRO A 87 -23.84 -25.91 -13.53
CA PRO A 87 -25.06 -26.39 -12.89
C PRO A 87 -24.82 -26.64 -11.41
N THR A 88 -25.82 -26.29 -10.59
CA THR A 88 -25.97 -26.57 -9.15
C THR A 88 -25.24 -25.60 -8.21
N PRO A 89 -25.95 -24.89 -7.31
CA PRO A 89 -25.34 -24.14 -6.22
C PRO A 89 -24.87 -25.15 -5.16
N GLN A 90 -23.73 -25.80 -5.44
CA GLN A 90 -22.91 -26.29 -4.35
C GLN A 90 -22.35 -25.04 -3.68
N THR A 91 -22.60 -24.89 -2.39
CA THR A 91 -21.84 -23.99 -1.51
C THR A 91 -20.39 -24.01 -1.98
N PRO A 92 -19.73 -22.87 -2.24
CA PRO A 92 -18.32 -22.87 -2.57
C PRO A 92 -17.61 -23.50 -1.37
N GLN A 93 -17.40 -24.81 -1.44
CA GLN A 93 -16.44 -25.49 -0.63
C GLN A 93 -15.15 -24.78 -0.99
N LEU A 94 -14.71 -23.88 -0.10
CA LEU A 94 -13.32 -23.46 0.02
C LEU A 94 -12.53 -24.70 -0.29
N SER A 95 -11.92 -24.72 -1.48
CA SER A 95 -11.36 -25.94 -2.04
C SER A 95 -10.37 -26.42 -1.02
N GLN A 96 -10.73 -27.50 -0.30
CA GLN A 96 -9.88 -28.06 0.73
C GLN A 96 -8.50 -28.19 0.10
N LEU A 97 -7.47 -27.58 0.72
CA LEU A 97 -6.13 -27.64 0.18
C LEU A 97 -5.84 -29.11 -0.13
N PRO A 98 -5.48 -29.48 -1.37
CA PRO A 98 -5.15 -30.87 -1.64
C PRO A 98 -3.95 -31.24 -0.78
N LEU A 99 -4.09 -32.36 -0.05
CA LEU A 99 -3.13 -32.84 0.95
C LEU A 99 -2.38 -34.10 0.48
N ASP A 100 -2.51 -34.52 -0.77
CA ASP A 100 -1.73 -35.64 -1.30
C ASP A 100 -0.22 -35.31 -1.35
N ASP A 101 0.63 -36.33 -1.42
CA ASP A 101 2.09 -36.15 -1.47
C ASP A 101 2.53 -35.19 -2.60
N GLY A 102 1.91 -35.26 -3.79
CA GLY A 102 2.24 -34.37 -4.90
C GLY A 102 2.00 -32.90 -4.55
N SER A 103 0.85 -32.60 -3.95
CA SER A 103 0.50 -31.26 -3.50
C SER A 103 1.42 -30.73 -2.40
N MET A 104 1.79 -31.57 -1.42
CA MET A 104 2.71 -31.16 -0.35
C MET A 104 4.11 -30.82 -0.89
N HIS A 105 4.62 -31.62 -1.83
CA HIS A 105 5.88 -31.32 -2.50
C HIS A 105 5.81 -29.99 -3.27
N GLN A 106 4.69 -29.72 -3.93
CA GLN A 106 4.49 -28.45 -4.62
C GLN A 106 4.47 -27.27 -3.64
N TYR A 107 3.77 -27.37 -2.51
CA TYR A 107 3.74 -26.30 -1.50
C TYR A 107 5.13 -26.02 -0.95
N LEU A 108 5.90 -27.05 -0.61
CA LEU A 108 7.29 -26.91 -0.16
C LEU A 108 8.17 -26.24 -1.21
N TYR A 109 8.06 -26.67 -2.48
CA TYR A 109 8.81 -26.08 -3.57
C TYR A 109 8.48 -24.58 -3.74
N GLU A 110 7.19 -24.22 -3.76
CA GLU A 110 6.78 -22.82 -3.91
C GLU A 110 7.14 -21.96 -2.70
N PHE A 111 7.08 -22.52 -1.49
CA PHE A 111 7.55 -21.88 -0.26
C PHE A 111 9.06 -21.60 -0.32
N ASN A 112 9.87 -22.62 -0.60
CA ASN A 112 11.33 -22.49 -0.66
C ASN A 112 11.74 -21.47 -1.71
N ARG A 113 11.15 -21.54 -2.90
CA ARG A 113 11.39 -20.57 -3.95
C ARG A 113 11.06 -19.14 -3.51
N ALA A 114 9.93 -18.92 -2.84
CA ALA A 114 9.57 -17.59 -2.36
C ALA A 114 10.52 -17.08 -1.26
N ALA A 115 10.98 -17.98 -0.38
CA ALA A 115 11.96 -17.66 0.64
C ALA A 115 13.33 -17.28 0.05
N ASP A 116 13.80 -18.03 -0.95
CA ASP A 116 15.05 -17.72 -1.68
C ASP A 116 14.93 -16.38 -2.43
N GLU A 117 13.82 -16.15 -3.14
CA GLU A 117 13.56 -14.87 -3.82
C GLU A 117 13.55 -13.68 -2.84
N MET A 118 13.02 -13.85 -1.62
CA MET A 118 13.04 -12.82 -0.58
C MET A 118 14.44 -12.57 -0.05
N HIS A 119 15.20 -13.63 0.23
CA HIS A 119 16.59 -13.52 0.69
C HIS A 119 17.45 -12.80 -0.34
N ASP A 120 17.39 -13.21 -1.60
CA ASP A 120 18.16 -12.61 -2.69
C ASP A 120 17.77 -11.15 -2.90
N ALA A 121 16.48 -10.81 -2.82
CA ALA A 121 16.02 -9.43 -2.92
C ALA A 121 16.52 -8.56 -1.77
N TRP A 122 16.57 -9.09 -0.54
CA TRP A 122 17.10 -8.38 0.61
C TRP A 122 18.60 -8.09 0.47
N GLU A 123 19.39 -9.11 0.14
CA GLU A 123 20.84 -8.99 -0.06
C GLU A 123 21.21 -8.08 -1.24
N ALA A 124 20.39 -8.07 -2.29
CA ALA A 124 20.57 -7.19 -3.45
C ALA A 124 20.11 -5.75 -3.20
N SER A 125 19.30 -5.49 -2.16
CA SER A 125 18.75 -4.16 -1.89
C SER A 125 19.82 -3.20 -1.39
N GLU A 126 19.82 -1.98 -1.92
CA GLU A 126 20.70 -0.93 -1.43
C GLU A 126 20.33 -0.51 0.01
N ILE A 127 21.31 0.02 0.75
CA ILE A 127 21.12 0.43 2.16
C ILE A 127 19.92 1.39 2.35
N PRO A 128 19.69 2.42 1.51
CA PRO A 128 18.52 3.29 1.67
C PRO A 128 17.19 2.55 1.52
N VAL A 129 17.14 1.50 0.68
CA VAL A 129 15.95 0.65 0.49
C VAL A 129 15.71 -0.20 1.74
N GLN A 130 16.78 -0.79 2.30
CA GLN A 130 16.70 -1.56 3.53
C GLN A 130 16.26 -0.70 4.72
N GLN A 131 16.75 0.54 4.82
CA GLN A 131 16.33 1.51 5.84
C GLN A 131 14.87 1.90 5.70
N ALA A 132 14.43 2.24 4.48
CA ALA A 132 13.02 2.54 4.23
C ALA A 132 12.13 1.32 4.55
N PHE A 133 12.56 0.11 4.19
CA PHE A 133 11.84 -1.10 4.56
C PHE A 133 11.74 -1.26 6.07
N GLN A 134 12.85 -1.01 6.78
CA GLN A 134 12.90 -1.07 8.24
C GLN A 134 11.87 -0.12 8.87
N GLU A 135 11.82 1.12 8.40
CA GLU A 135 10.93 2.16 8.92
C GLU A 135 9.45 1.83 8.73
N PHE A 136 9.05 1.35 7.54
CA PHE A 136 7.63 1.25 7.17
C PHE A 136 7.02 -0.14 7.33
N PHE A 137 7.84 -1.19 7.30
CA PHE A 137 7.36 -2.58 7.27
C PHE A 137 7.90 -3.45 8.39
N THR A 138 8.68 -2.89 9.33
CA THR A 138 9.12 -3.63 10.51
C THR A 138 8.25 -3.29 11.70
N PRO A 139 7.83 -4.29 12.50
CA PRO A 139 7.10 -4.06 13.72
C PRO A 139 7.83 -3.09 14.67
N SER A 140 7.23 -1.91 14.89
CA SER A 140 7.67 -0.92 15.87
C SER A 140 6.46 -0.28 16.52
N LEU A 141 6.53 0.09 17.79
CA LEU A 141 5.44 0.79 18.48
C LEU A 141 5.50 2.31 18.27
N GLU A 142 6.69 2.82 17.97
CA GLU A 142 7.02 4.24 17.83
C GLU A 142 8.04 4.43 16.70
N ASP A 143 8.15 5.66 16.22
CA ASP A 143 9.16 6.05 15.23
C ASP A 143 10.54 6.09 15.89
N GLY A 144 11.57 5.66 15.15
CA GLY A 144 12.95 5.65 15.64
C GLY A 144 13.25 4.64 16.76
N GLN A 145 12.29 3.77 17.12
CA GLN A 145 12.52 2.71 18.09
C GLN A 145 13.69 1.82 17.63
N GLU A 146 14.72 1.69 18.46
CA GLU A 146 15.82 0.77 18.18
C GLU A 146 15.29 -0.65 18.09
N LEU A 147 15.59 -1.30 16.96
CA LEU A 147 15.23 -2.68 16.73
C LEU A 147 16.30 -3.59 17.32
N PHE A 148 15.86 -4.60 18.08
CA PHE A 148 16.76 -5.60 18.65
C PHE A 148 17.37 -6.54 17.61
N GLN A 149 16.75 -6.66 16.43
CA GLN A 149 17.13 -7.56 15.36
C GLN A 149 16.93 -6.90 13.99
N GLY A 150 17.49 -7.52 12.94
CA GLY A 150 17.24 -7.09 11.57
C GLY A 150 15.76 -7.21 11.19
N PRO A 151 15.28 -6.38 10.26
CA PRO A 151 13.84 -6.25 9.97
C PRO A 151 13.19 -7.52 9.43
N LEU A 152 13.97 -8.38 8.75
CA LEU A 152 13.52 -9.67 8.25
C LEU A 152 13.96 -10.86 9.11
N THR A 153 14.74 -10.64 10.18
CA THR A 153 15.29 -11.72 11.01
C THR A 153 14.21 -12.66 11.55
N PRO A 154 13.09 -12.18 12.13
CA PRO A 154 12.03 -13.07 12.61
C PRO A 154 11.46 -13.97 11.50
N ILE A 155 11.28 -13.40 10.30
CA ILE A 155 10.75 -14.14 9.15
C ILE A 155 11.75 -15.21 8.69
N PHE A 156 13.04 -14.88 8.59
CA PHE A 156 14.08 -15.85 8.25
C PHE A 156 14.15 -17.00 9.25
N GLU A 157 14.02 -16.73 10.55
CA GLU A 157 13.97 -17.80 11.56
C GLU A 157 12.79 -18.74 11.36
N HIS A 158 11.61 -18.22 11.04
CA HIS A 158 10.44 -19.04 10.74
C HIS A 158 10.63 -19.87 9.46
N VAL A 159 11.26 -19.29 8.43
CA VAL A 159 11.61 -19.98 7.18
C VAL A 159 12.56 -21.16 7.46
N GLU A 160 13.65 -20.94 8.19
CA GLU A 160 14.63 -21.98 8.48
C GLU A 160 14.03 -23.11 9.32
N LYS A 161 13.27 -22.78 10.38
CA LYS A 161 12.56 -23.79 11.19
C LYS A 161 11.55 -24.60 10.36
N MET A 162 10.88 -23.96 9.40
CA MET A 162 9.93 -24.66 8.53
C MET A 162 10.61 -25.57 7.50
N ARG A 163 11.80 -25.20 7.01
CA ARG A 163 12.63 -26.03 6.11
C ARG A 163 13.12 -27.31 6.78
N GLU A 164 13.33 -27.26 8.09
CA GLU A 164 13.75 -28.42 8.89
C GLU A 164 12.60 -29.38 9.21
N CYS A 165 11.34 -28.96 9.03
CA CYS A 165 10.19 -29.79 9.36
C CYS A 165 9.98 -30.92 8.34
N GLU A 166 9.72 -32.13 8.84
CA GLU A 166 9.28 -33.24 8.01
C GLU A 166 7.81 -33.08 7.61
N VAL A 167 7.46 -33.52 6.41
CA VAL A 167 6.07 -33.55 5.94
C VAL A 167 5.30 -34.58 6.78
N PRO A 168 4.18 -34.20 7.43
CA PRO A 168 3.37 -35.15 8.18
C PRO A 168 2.87 -36.32 7.29
N PRO A 169 2.73 -37.54 7.83
CA PRO A 169 2.29 -38.69 7.06
C PRO A 169 0.86 -38.49 6.51
N GLU A 170 0.55 -39.09 5.36
CA GLU A 170 -0.80 -38.98 4.74
C GLU A 170 -1.94 -39.46 5.66
N SER A 171 -1.63 -40.31 6.65
CA SER A 171 -2.59 -40.77 7.65
C SER A 171 -3.01 -39.70 8.66
N ASP A 172 -2.20 -38.64 8.84
CA ASP A 172 -2.47 -37.54 9.77
C ASP A 172 -2.96 -36.31 9.00
N VAL A 173 -4.24 -36.34 8.63
CA VAL A 173 -4.88 -35.33 7.79
C VAL A 173 -4.87 -33.95 8.45
N GLU A 174 -5.00 -33.90 9.79
CA GLU A 174 -5.02 -32.64 10.53
C GLU A 174 -3.65 -31.98 10.53
N ALA A 175 -2.60 -32.68 11.02
CA ALA A 175 -1.25 -32.13 11.06
C ALA A 175 -0.77 -31.71 9.65
N ARG A 176 -1.15 -32.49 8.63
CA ARG A 176 -0.82 -32.20 7.24
C ARG A 176 -1.54 -30.96 6.69
N GLY A 177 -2.80 -30.77 7.10
CA GLY A 177 -3.56 -29.55 6.82
C GLY A 177 -2.93 -28.32 7.46
N GLU A 178 -2.57 -28.40 8.74
CA GLU A 178 -1.91 -27.30 9.47
C GLU A 178 -0.53 -26.96 8.86
N PHE A 179 0.24 -27.98 8.49
CA PHE A 179 1.52 -27.83 7.79
C PHE A 179 1.35 -27.11 6.44
N ALA A 180 0.38 -27.53 5.63
CA ALA A 180 0.09 -26.90 4.34
C ALA A 180 -0.37 -25.45 4.51
N GLN A 181 -1.21 -25.16 5.49
CA GLN A 181 -1.65 -23.80 5.82
C GLN A 181 -0.47 -22.92 6.24
N HIS A 182 0.42 -23.41 7.11
CA HIS A 182 1.59 -22.66 7.55
C HIS A 182 2.57 -22.39 6.40
N LEU A 183 2.81 -23.37 5.51
CA LEU A 183 3.61 -23.17 4.31
C LEU A 183 3.06 -22.06 3.42
N GLN A 184 1.75 -22.06 3.19
CA GLN A 184 1.11 -21.03 2.38
C GLN A 184 1.22 -19.65 3.03
N LEU A 185 1.03 -19.55 4.35
CA LEU A 185 1.24 -18.31 5.09
C LEU A 185 2.66 -17.80 4.88
N LEU A 186 3.68 -18.60 5.19
CA LEU A 186 5.08 -18.20 5.06
C LEU A 186 5.47 -17.86 3.62
N ARG A 187 4.98 -18.62 2.65
CA ARG A 187 5.16 -18.31 1.23
C ARG A 187 4.62 -16.92 0.90
N ASN A 188 3.41 -16.60 1.36
CA ASN A 188 2.78 -15.32 1.09
C ASN A 188 3.51 -14.17 1.81
N VAL A 189 3.94 -14.39 3.06
CA VAL A 189 4.81 -13.45 3.82
C VAL A 189 6.09 -13.17 3.03
N CYS A 190 6.79 -14.19 2.53
CA CYS A 190 8.02 -14.02 1.76
C CYS A 190 7.79 -13.24 0.45
N ARG A 191 6.70 -13.56 -0.26
CA ARG A 191 6.31 -12.83 -1.48
C ARG A 191 5.99 -11.37 -1.21
N VAL A 192 5.29 -11.07 -0.11
CA VAL A 192 4.97 -9.70 0.25
C VAL A 192 6.20 -8.94 0.73
N ALA A 193 7.08 -9.53 1.52
CA ALA A 193 8.36 -8.90 1.88
C ALA A 193 9.18 -8.54 0.63
N THR A 194 9.30 -9.46 -0.32
CA THR A 194 9.94 -9.21 -1.62
C THR A 194 9.26 -8.08 -2.39
N LEU A 195 7.92 -8.03 -2.35
CA LEU A 195 7.13 -7.00 -3.00
C LEU A 195 7.37 -5.62 -2.37
N ARG A 196 7.40 -5.54 -1.04
CA ARG A 196 7.67 -4.30 -0.29
C ARG A 196 9.09 -3.79 -0.49
N LEU A 197 10.08 -4.68 -0.66
CA LEU A 197 11.44 -4.27 -1.05
C LEU A 197 11.46 -3.58 -2.42
N LYS A 198 10.79 -4.17 -3.42
CA LYS A 198 10.67 -3.56 -4.76
C LYS A 198 9.90 -2.24 -4.76
N GLU A 199 8.94 -2.11 -3.86
CA GLU A 199 8.22 -0.87 -3.63
C GLU A 199 9.14 0.21 -3.06
N MET A 200 9.93 -0.12 -2.03
CA MET A 200 10.90 0.80 -1.43
C MET A 200 12.01 1.17 -2.41
N GLU A 201 12.51 0.24 -3.22
CA GLU A 201 13.45 0.52 -4.30
C GLU A 201 12.90 1.56 -5.28
N PHE A 202 11.63 1.38 -5.69
CA PHE A 202 10.98 2.35 -6.54
C PHE A 202 10.82 3.72 -5.86
N ALA A 203 10.40 3.76 -4.60
CA ALA A 203 10.21 5.00 -3.85
C ALA A 203 11.53 5.77 -3.63
N VAL A 204 12.60 5.08 -3.26
CA VAL A 204 13.95 5.64 -3.12
C VAL A 204 14.44 6.20 -4.45
N ASN A 205 14.22 5.48 -5.55
CA ASN A 205 14.61 5.95 -6.88
C ASN A 205 13.82 7.21 -7.29
N VAL A 206 12.51 7.26 -7.01
CA VAL A 206 11.69 8.47 -7.21
C VAL A 206 12.27 9.65 -6.42
N ASN A 207 12.62 9.42 -5.16
CA ASN A 207 13.21 10.44 -4.30
C ASN A 207 14.48 11.04 -4.89
N LYS A 208 15.39 10.16 -5.33
CA LYS A 208 16.67 10.55 -5.92
C LYS A 208 16.48 11.47 -7.12
N HIS A 209 15.54 11.14 -8.01
CA HIS A 209 15.24 11.97 -9.18
C HIS A 209 14.66 13.33 -8.82
N MET A 210 13.85 13.40 -7.76
CA MET A 210 13.27 14.68 -7.30
C MET A 210 14.29 15.62 -6.66
N MET A 211 15.38 15.08 -6.10
CA MET A 211 16.41 15.84 -5.38
C MET A 211 17.51 16.40 -6.22
N GLU A 212 17.66 15.92 -7.45
CA GLU A 212 18.65 16.50 -8.34
C GLU A 212 18.33 17.99 -8.46
N PRO A 213 19.23 18.90 -8.02
CA PRO A 213 18.95 20.32 -8.03
C PRO A 213 18.56 20.73 -9.46
N ALA A 214 17.50 21.52 -9.58
CA ALA A 214 17.23 22.19 -10.86
C ALA A 214 18.52 22.91 -11.27
N PRO A 215 19.03 22.74 -12.50
CA PRO A 215 20.24 23.42 -12.94
C PRO A 215 20.07 24.90 -12.62
N ALA A 216 20.91 25.40 -11.72
CA ALA A 216 20.72 26.68 -11.07
C ALA A 216 20.75 27.80 -12.11
N HIS A 217 19.58 28.32 -12.49
CA HIS A 217 19.36 29.58 -13.20
C HIS A 217 20.42 29.97 -14.26
N GLU A 218 20.97 29.03 -15.02
CA GLU A 218 21.40 29.36 -16.37
C GLU A 218 20.10 29.72 -17.08
N LYS A 219 19.93 31.01 -17.38
CA LYS A 219 18.76 31.54 -18.08
C LYS A 219 18.43 30.61 -19.24
N PHE A 220 17.42 29.76 -19.06
CA PHE A 220 16.94 28.81 -20.04
C PHE A 220 16.33 29.60 -21.19
N GLN A 221 17.20 30.06 -22.09
CA GLN A 221 16.81 30.79 -23.29
C GLN A 221 16.56 29.86 -24.47
N ASN A 222 16.61 28.53 -24.31
CA ASN A 222 16.25 27.55 -25.35
C ASN A 222 15.76 26.24 -24.68
N ASN A 223 14.45 26.08 -24.47
CA ASN A 223 13.46 25.47 -25.38
C ASN A 223 13.50 23.93 -25.47
N GLU A 224 13.11 23.26 -24.38
CA GLU A 224 12.20 22.11 -24.46
C GLU A 224 11.02 22.37 -23.52
N ASP A 225 10.32 23.46 -23.77
CA ASP A 225 8.99 23.65 -23.20
C ASP A 225 8.12 22.49 -23.70
N VAL A 226 7.70 21.64 -22.79
CA VAL A 226 6.81 20.55 -23.13
C VAL A 226 5.40 21.12 -23.15
N PRO A 227 4.71 21.11 -24.30
CA PRO A 227 3.34 21.58 -24.32
C PRO A 227 2.52 20.76 -23.31
N ALA A 228 1.60 21.41 -22.59
CA ALA A 228 0.70 20.75 -21.64
C ALA A 228 -0.13 19.59 -22.25
N THR A 229 -0.01 19.36 -23.56
CA THR A 229 -0.50 18.20 -24.30
C THR A 229 0.18 16.87 -23.94
N TYR A 230 1.38 16.87 -23.35
CA TYR A 230 2.10 15.65 -22.95
C TYR A 230 1.57 15.02 -21.67
N PHE A 231 0.83 15.76 -20.86
CA PHE A 231 -0.06 15.15 -19.89
C PHE A 231 -1.09 14.33 -20.67
N PRO A 232 -1.31 13.05 -20.33
CA PRO A 232 -2.20 12.18 -21.09
C PRO A 232 -3.57 12.85 -21.23
N ARG A 233 -3.85 13.40 -22.42
CA ARG A 233 -5.12 14.08 -22.68
C ARG A 233 -6.20 13.01 -22.71
N PRO A 234 -7.31 13.18 -21.97
CA PRO A 234 -8.58 12.63 -22.41
C PRO A 234 -8.82 13.27 -23.78
N SER A 235 -8.74 12.47 -24.83
CA SER A 235 -8.94 12.94 -26.20
C SER A 235 -10.30 13.65 -26.31
N GLU A 236 -10.30 14.80 -27.00
CA GLU A 236 -11.44 15.40 -27.73
C GLU A 236 -12.11 16.70 -27.25
N VAL A 237 -11.75 17.33 -26.13
CA VAL A 237 -12.41 18.61 -25.79
C VAL A 237 -11.40 19.59 -25.23
N PHE A 238 -10.92 20.56 -26.00
CA PHE A 238 -10.72 21.97 -25.59
C PHE A 238 -10.04 22.79 -26.69
N GLY A 239 -10.53 24.03 -26.83
CA GLY A 239 -10.17 24.99 -27.87
C GLY A 239 -8.81 25.67 -27.67
N SER A 240 -8.34 26.27 -28.75
CA SER A 240 -6.99 26.80 -29.02
C SER A 240 -6.60 28.07 -28.22
N GLY A 241 -6.90 28.14 -26.92
CA GLY A 241 -6.35 29.17 -26.05
C GLY A 241 -4.88 28.87 -25.73
N SER A 242 -4.01 29.88 -25.81
CA SER A 242 -2.59 29.82 -25.45
C SER A 242 -2.39 28.99 -24.18
N MET A 243 -1.81 27.80 -24.31
CA MET A 243 -1.38 27.01 -23.17
C MET A 243 -0.09 27.66 -22.69
N ASP A 244 -0.11 28.24 -21.49
CA ASP A 244 1.14 28.62 -20.83
C ASP A 244 1.97 27.34 -20.68
N ASN A 245 3.24 27.40 -21.10
CA ASN A 245 4.13 26.25 -21.02
C ASN A 245 4.50 26.02 -19.56
N VAL A 246 4.21 24.83 -19.05
CA VAL A 246 4.68 24.39 -17.73
C VAL A 246 6.12 23.89 -17.90
N ASP A 247 6.99 24.27 -16.98
CA ASP A 247 8.34 23.76 -16.88
C ASP A 247 8.30 22.23 -16.81
N LYS A 248 9.01 21.60 -17.75
CA LYS A 248 9.04 20.14 -17.92
C LYS A 248 9.43 19.42 -16.64
N LYS A 249 10.38 19.95 -15.87
CA LYS A 249 10.86 19.31 -14.64
C LYS A 249 9.80 19.34 -13.54
N ILE A 250 9.09 20.47 -13.39
CA ILE A 250 7.99 20.57 -12.41
C ILE A 250 6.85 19.60 -12.78
N ALA A 251 6.52 19.53 -14.07
CA ALA A 251 5.55 18.59 -14.61
C ALA A 251 5.95 17.12 -14.36
N ASP A 252 7.19 16.76 -14.69
CA ASP A 252 7.73 15.41 -14.54
C ASP A 252 7.75 14.98 -13.07
N ASN A 253 8.11 15.89 -12.14
CA ASN A 253 8.08 15.62 -10.70
C ASN A 253 6.67 15.28 -10.20
N LEU A 254 5.65 16.03 -10.63
CA LEU A 254 4.27 15.75 -10.27
C LEU A 254 3.81 14.40 -10.84
N MET A 255 4.13 14.13 -12.11
CA MET A 255 3.83 12.84 -12.75
C MET A 255 4.51 11.68 -12.03
N LEU A 256 5.74 11.86 -11.57
CA LEU A 256 6.49 10.84 -10.84
C LEU A 256 5.88 10.55 -9.47
N LEU A 257 5.44 11.58 -8.73
CA LEU A 257 4.72 11.42 -7.45
C LEU A 257 3.40 10.67 -7.62
N MET A 258 2.62 11.01 -8.64
CA MET A 258 1.37 10.29 -8.93
C MET A 258 1.65 8.83 -9.31
N ALA A 259 2.66 8.58 -10.14
CA ALA A 259 3.07 7.23 -10.49
C ALA A 259 3.52 6.42 -9.27
N ALA A 260 4.14 7.07 -8.28
CA ALA A 260 4.51 6.44 -7.02
C ALA A 260 3.32 6.03 -6.18
N GLU A 261 2.30 6.89 -6.07
CA GLU A 261 1.05 6.55 -5.40
C GLU A 261 0.32 5.40 -6.11
N ASP A 262 0.16 5.49 -7.44
CA ASP A 262 -0.48 4.44 -8.24
C ASP A 262 0.23 3.08 -8.07
N LYS A 263 1.57 3.08 -8.07
CA LYS A 263 2.35 1.87 -7.83
C LYS A 263 2.18 1.36 -6.41
N HIS A 264 2.20 2.24 -5.41
CA HIS A 264 1.96 1.86 -4.02
C HIS A 264 0.62 1.13 -3.87
N ASP A 265 -0.45 1.65 -4.47
CA ASP A 265 -1.76 1.00 -4.43
C ASP A 265 -1.80 -0.32 -5.20
N ALA A 266 -1.09 -0.42 -6.33
CA ALA A 266 -0.92 -1.69 -7.02
C ALA A 266 -0.20 -2.72 -6.14
N TYR A 267 0.86 -2.32 -5.42
CA TYR A 267 1.56 -3.17 -4.48
C TYR A 267 0.67 -3.62 -3.32
N ASN A 268 -0.11 -2.72 -2.72
CA ASN A 268 -1.07 -3.05 -1.67
C ASN A 268 -2.14 -4.03 -2.16
N PHE A 269 -2.65 -3.82 -3.37
CA PHE A 269 -3.62 -4.73 -3.98
C PHE A 269 -3.04 -6.14 -4.17
N VAL A 270 -1.80 -6.23 -4.68
CA VAL A 270 -1.12 -7.53 -4.86
C VAL A 270 -0.82 -8.18 -3.51
N ALA A 271 -0.35 -7.42 -2.51
CA ALA A 271 -0.10 -7.92 -1.16
C ALA A 271 -1.37 -8.52 -0.55
N ARG A 272 -2.48 -7.77 -0.61
CA ARG A 272 -3.79 -8.25 -0.16
C ARG A 272 -4.21 -9.52 -0.90
N ASN A 273 -4.02 -9.60 -2.22
CA ASN A 273 -4.38 -10.79 -2.99
C ASN A 273 -3.59 -12.03 -2.58
N TYR A 274 -2.32 -11.89 -2.17
CA TYR A 274 -1.57 -13.03 -1.65
C TYR A 274 -2.20 -13.58 -0.35
N PHE A 275 -2.73 -12.69 0.49
CA PHE A 275 -3.39 -13.09 1.74
C PHE A 275 -4.88 -13.39 1.61
N ASP A 276 -5.55 -13.01 0.51
CA ASP A 276 -7.02 -13.12 0.36
C ASP A 276 -7.55 -14.55 0.58
N GLY A 277 -6.80 -15.57 0.15
CA GLY A 277 -7.16 -16.98 0.41
C GLY A 277 -7.05 -17.38 1.89
N PHE A 278 -6.09 -16.80 2.61
CA PHE A 278 -5.83 -17.10 4.02
C PHE A 278 -6.74 -16.30 4.96
N LEU A 279 -7.04 -15.05 4.61
CA LEU A 279 -7.85 -14.13 5.43
C LEU A 279 -9.35 -14.34 5.25
N LYS A 280 -9.78 -15.03 4.19
CA LYS A 280 -11.19 -15.37 4.00
C LYS A 280 -11.65 -16.30 5.12
N PRO A 281 -12.74 -15.97 5.82
CA PRO A 281 -13.31 -16.86 6.82
C PRO A 281 -13.64 -18.20 6.18
N VAL A 282 -13.29 -19.28 6.89
CA VAL A 282 -13.67 -20.64 6.49
C VAL A 282 -15.15 -20.83 6.81
N GLY A 283 -16.01 -20.56 5.82
CA GLY A 283 -17.47 -20.70 5.91
C GLY A 283 -18.21 -19.41 5.55
N GLU A 284 -19.04 -19.44 4.51
CA GLU A 284 -19.82 -18.27 4.03
C GLU A 284 -21.01 -17.90 4.93
N ASP A 285 -21.44 -18.77 5.85
CA ASP A 285 -22.75 -18.63 6.51
C ASP A 285 -22.75 -17.89 7.85
N ASP A 286 -21.60 -17.49 8.41
CA ASP A 286 -21.57 -16.82 9.72
C ASP A 286 -20.55 -15.68 9.81
N ALA A 287 -20.84 -14.57 9.11
CA ALA A 287 -20.08 -13.32 9.25
C ALA A 287 -20.10 -12.71 10.67
N PHE A 288 -20.91 -13.28 11.59
CA PHE A 288 -21.09 -12.82 12.96
C PHE A 288 -20.80 -13.89 14.02
N ASP A 289 -20.25 -15.05 13.66
CA ASP A 289 -19.93 -16.05 14.68
C ASP A 289 -18.67 -15.65 15.46
N PRO A 290 -18.76 -15.45 16.79
CA PRO A 290 -17.60 -15.24 17.65
C PRO A 290 -16.55 -16.35 17.56
N ALA A 291 -16.87 -17.52 16.99
CA ALA A 291 -15.89 -18.55 16.67
C ALA A 291 -14.81 -18.07 15.66
N ARG A 292 -15.05 -17.00 14.91
CA ARG A 292 -14.09 -16.44 13.94
C ARG A 292 -12.81 -15.91 14.60
N SER A 293 -12.89 -15.30 15.78
CA SER A 293 -11.70 -14.85 16.52
C SER A 293 -10.90 -16.00 17.13
N ALA A 294 -11.54 -17.16 17.31
CA ALA A 294 -10.91 -18.36 17.87
C ALA A 294 -10.19 -19.23 16.81
N ALA A 295 -10.28 -18.90 15.53
CA ALA A 295 -9.65 -19.67 14.46
C ALA A 295 -8.12 -19.69 14.61
N ARG A 296 -7.56 -20.89 14.74
CA ARG A 296 -6.13 -21.14 14.91
C ARG A 296 -5.73 -22.49 14.33
N TYR A 297 -4.46 -22.62 13.99
CA TYR A 297 -3.81 -23.89 13.67
C TYR A 297 -2.47 -23.98 14.40
N GLN A 298 -1.92 -25.18 14.57
CA GLN A 298 -0.62 -25.36 15.21
C GLN A 298 0.54 -25.14 14.24
N VAL A 299 1.50 -24.34 14.67
CA VAL A 299 2.74 -24.09 13.94
C VAL A 299 3.62 -25.36 14.01
N PRO A 300 3.98 -26.00 12.87
CA PRO A 300 4.55 -27.34 12.86
C PRO A 300 5.81 -27.55 13.73
N TYR A 301 6.77 -26.62 13.69
CA TYR A 301 8.03 -26.75 14.43
C TYR A 301 7.92 -26.41 15.92
N SER A 302 6.90 -25.65 16.34
CA SER A 302 6.82 -25.16 17.72
C SER A 302 5.64 -25.73 18.51
N GLY A 303 4.63 -26.27 17.82
CA GLY A 303 3.35 -26.66 18.42
C GLY A 303 2.59 -25.49 19.05
N LYS A 304 3.00 -24.25 18.80
CA LYS A 304 2.29 -23.05 19.26
C LYS A 304 1.15 -22.74 18.30
N PRO A 305 0.00 -22.23 18.79
CA PRO A 305 -1.09 -21.85 17.93
C PRO A 305 -0.76 -20.55 17.18
N PHE A 306 -0.99 -20.53 15.87
CA PHE A 306 -1.06 -19.29 15.10
C PHE A 306 -2.50 -18.76 15.11
N LEU A 307 -2.70 -17.51 15.55
CA LEU A 307 -4.02 -16.91 15.72
C LEU A 307 -4.54 -16.32 14.40
N SER A 308 -4.92 -17.19 13.46
CA SER A 308 -5.41 -16.79 12.14
C SER A 308 -6.63 -15.87 12.18
N GLY A 309 -7.53 -16.04 13.16
CA GLY A 309 -8.70 -15.18 13.36
C GLY A 309 -8.31 -13.75 13.73
N ALA A 310 -7.45 -13.59 14.73
CA ALA A 310 -6.93 -12.29 15.16
C ALA A 310 -6.15 -11.60 14.03
N PHE A 311 -5.35 -12.35 13.28
CA PHE A 311 -4.67 -11.82 12.09
C PHE A 311 -5.65 -11.31 11.03
N ALA A 312 -6.72 -12.06 10.75
CA ALA A 312 -7.73 -11.65 9.79
C ALA A 312 -8.49 -10.39 10.21
N GLU A 313 -8.81 -10.26 11.50
CA GLU A 313 -9.45 -9.08 12.07
C GLU A 313 -8.53 -7.85 12.00
N ALA A 314 -7.28 -7.98 12.42
CA ALA A 314 -6.28 -6.90 12.34
C ALA A 314 -6.03 -6.46 10.89
N ALA A 315 -5.91 -7.41 9.96
CA ALA A 315 -5.76 -7.13 8.53
C ALA A 315 -6.98 -6.40 7.96
N GLU A 316 -8.19 -6.81 8.34
CA GLU A 316 -9.43 -6.15 7.91
C GLU A 316 -9.46 -4.68 8.36
N HIS A 317 -8.99 -4.39 9.57
CA HIS A 317 -8.88 -3.02 10.08
C HIS A 317 -7.93 -2.17 9.22
N VAL A 318 -6.72 -2.67 8.95
CA VAL A 318 -5.72 -2.00 8.09
C VAL A 318 -6.28 -1.74 6.69
N PHE A 319 -7.07 -2.68 6.14
CA PHE A 319 -7.68 -2.52 4.82
C PHE A 319 -8.82 -1.49 4.78
N ARG A 320 -9.57 -1.30 5.88
CA ARG A 320 -10.65 -0.30 5.93
C ARG A 320 -10.09 1.12 5.93
N ASP A 321 -8.96 1.33 6.60
CA ASP A 321 -8.29 2.63 6.68
C ASP A 321 -7.57 3.00 5.38
N SER A 322 -7.42 2.05 4.46
CA SER A 322 -6.80 2.21 3.15
C SER A 322 -7.72 2.91 2.14
N THR A 323 -8.53 3.89 2.57
CA THR A 323 -9.29 4.71 1.63
C THR A 323 -8.30 5.64 0.92
N PRO A 324 -8.09 5.47 -0.39
CA PRO A 324 -7.13 6.30 -1.10
C PRO A 324 -7.64 7.74 -1.12
N ILE A 325 -6.80 8.66 -0.66
CA ILE A 325 -7.06 10.10 -0.77
C ILE A 325 -6.55 10.52 -2.15
N TYR A 326 -7.18 10.01 -3.20
CA TYR A 326 -6.78 10.38 -4.54
C TYR A 326 -7.12 11.84 -4.80
N TRP A 327 -6.18 12.54 -5.43
CA TRP A 327 -6.57 13.57 -6.36
C TRP A 327 -7.30 12.88 -7.52
N ASP A 328 -8.61 13.12 -7.69
CA ASP A 328 -9.38 12.52 -8.78
C ASP A 328 -8.62 12.73 -10.10
N PRO A 329 -8.16 11.66 -10.80
CA PRO A 329 -7.43 11.81 -12.06
C PRO A 329 -8.23 12.67 -13.06
N ARG A 330 -9.56 12.63 -13.00
CA ARG A 330 -10.42 13.49 -13.82
C ARG A 330 -10.38 14.95 -13.37
N GLN A 331 -10.19 15.23 -12.09
CA GLN A 331 -9.97 16.59 -11.59
C GLN A 331 -8.60 17.10 -12.05
N PHE A 332 -7.56 16.27 -11.93
CA PHE A 332 -6.23 16.57 -12.47
C PHE A 332 -6.28 16.99 -13.95
N HIS A 333 -6.88 16.15 -14.80
CA HIS A 333 -7.00 16.45 -16.23
C HIS A 333 -7.85 17.69 -16.52
N ARG A 334 -8.87 17.97 -15.69
CA ARG A 334 -9.72 19.17 -15.85
C ARG A 334 -8.95 20.44 -15.53
N ASP A 335 -8.09 20.38 -14.53
CA ASP A 335 -7.32 21.53 -14.06
C ASP A 335 -6.06 21.73 -14.90
N GLY A 336 -5.53 20.67 -15.52
CA GLY A 336 -4.33 20.68 -16.39
C GLY A 336 -4.35 21.70 -17.53
N ALA A 337 -5.53 22.09 -18.02
CA ALA A 337 -5.65 23.12 -19.06
C ALA A 337 -5.39 24.55 -18.57
N LYS A 338 -5.27 24.77 -17.26
CA LYS A 338 -5.07 26.08 -16.63
C LYS A 338 -3.74 26.22 -15.90
N TRP A 339 -2.96 25.14 -15.88
CA TRP A 339 -1.77 25.05 -15.07
C TRP A 339 -0.71 26.07 -15.43
N THR A 340 -0.29 26.81 -14.41
CA THR A 340 0.95 27.59 -14.41
C THR A 340 2.04 26.84 -13.63
N ASN A 341 3.30 27.26 -13.76
CA ASN A 341 4.41 26.69 -12.97
C ASN A 341 4.14 26.73 -11.47
N GLU A 342 3.58 27.83 -10.96
CA GLU A 342 3.22 27.99 -9.56
C GLU A 342 2.12 27.02 -9.13
N GLU A 343 1.10 26.82 -9.97
CA GLU A 343 0.00 25.89 -9.68
C GLU A 343 0.47 24.44 -9.67
N VAL A 344 1.32 24.03 -10.62
CA VAL A 344 1.87 22.66 -10.66
C VAL A 344 2.81 22.43 -9.48
N LEU A 345 3.65 23.41 -9.14
CA LEU A 345 4.52 23.31 -7.97
C LEU A 345 3.72 23.15 -6.67
N GLU A 346 2.67 23.93 -6.50
CA GLU A 346 1.76 23.82 -5.34
C GLU A 346 1.03 22.48 -5.32
N ALA A 347 0.58 21.98 -6.48
CA ALA A 347 -0.02 20.66 -6.60
C ALA A 347 0.97 19.54 -6.20
N THR A 348 2.23 19.62 -6.64
CA THR A 348 3.32 18.71 -6.25
C THR A 348 3.52 18.68 -4.74
N LYS A 349 3.55 19.86 -4.08
CA LYS A 349 3.68 19.94 -2.62
C LYS A 349 2.51 19.28 -1.91
N ARG A 350 1.28 19.60 -2.31
CA ARG A 350 0.06 19.00 -1.73
C ARG A 350 0.02 17.49 -1.93
N GLN A 351 0.44 17.02 -3.10
CA GLN A 351 0.52 15.59 -3.40
C GLN A 351 1.55 14.91 -2.48
N GLN A 352 2.74 15.50 -2.34
CA GLN A 352 3.79 14.97 -1.46
C GLN A 352 3.34 14.92 0.02
N GLU A 353 2.71 15.99 0.52
CA GLU A 353 2.12 16.03 1.87
C GLU A 353 0.99 15.02 2.04
N GLY A 354 0.15 14.85 1.02
CA GLY A 354 -0.94 13.87 1.02
C GLY A 354 -0.41 12.44 1.15
N ILE A 355 0.61 12.11 0.37
CA ILE A 355 1.31 10.81 0.42
C ILE A 355 1.92 10.59 1.82
N SER A 356 2.65 11.59 2.36
CA SER A 356 3.21 11.55 3.72
C SER A 356 2.18 11.20 4.78
N LYS A 357 1.10 11.97 4.83
CA LYS A 357 0.02 11.78 5.80
C LYS A 357 -0.68 10.43 5.65
N ASN A 358 -0.72 9.88 4.43
CA ASN A 358 -1.30 8.56 4.18
C ASN A 358 -0.40 7.44 4.72
N PHE A 359 0.92 7.50 4.47
CA PHE A 359 1.88 6.56 5.05
C PHE A 359 1.86 6.57 6.58
N GLU A 360 1.95 7.76 7.19
CA GLU A 360 1.89 7.92 8.66
C GLU A 360 0.60 7.35 9.25
N ARG A 361 -0.55 7.63 8.62
CA ARG A 361 -1.84 7.11 9.09
C ARG A 361 -1.88 5.58 9.02
N ARG A 362 -1.41 4.98 7.92
CA ARG A 362 -1.39 3.51 7.75
C ARG A 362 -0.46 2.85 8.77
N LEU A 363 0.71 3.43 8.98
CA LEU A 363 1.65 2.96 9.99
C LEU A 363 1.05 3.08 11.40
N SER A 364 0.38 4.19 11.70
CA SER A 364 -0.33 4.37 12.97
C SER A 364 -1.43 3.32 13.18
N SER A 365 -2.24 3.03 12.16
CA SER A 365 -3.26 1.98 12.18
C SER A 365 -2.64 0.60 12.47
N LYS A 366 -1.54 0.24 11.78
CA LYS A 366 -0.79 -1.01 12.06
C LYS A 366 -0.28 -1.07 13.50
N ARG A 367 0.26 0.03 14.02
CA ARG A 367 0.74 0.15 15.40
C ARG A 367 -0.37 0.00 16.42
N GLU A 368 -1.55 0.56 16.14
CA GLU A 368 -2.73 0.37 16.98
C GLU A 368 -3.15 -1.10 17.01
N GLN A 369 -3.22 -1.75 15.84
CA GLN A 369 -3.53 -3.18 15.76
C GLN A 369 -2.46 -4.04 16.46
N MET A 370 -1.18 -3.70 16.34
CA MET A 370 -0.11 -4.35 17.07
C MET A 370 -0.30 -4.23 18.58
N ARG A 371 -0.61 -3.03 19.11
CA ARG A 371 -0.87 -2.83 20.54
C ARG A 371 -2.04 -3.69 21.03
N ALA A 372 -3.12 -3.80 20.24
CA ALA A 372 -4.24 -4.68 20.57
C ALA A 372 -3.79 -6.15 20.66
N LEU A 373 -3.04 -6.65 19.66
CA LEU A 373 -2.52 -8.02 19.66
C LEU A 373 -1.57 -8.30 20.83
N LEU A 374 -0.69 -7.34 21.18
CA LEU A 374 0.17 -7.46 22.34
C LEU A 374 -0.62 -7.56 23.66
N GLN A 375 -1.73 -6.80 23.79
CA GLN A 375 -2.62 -6.87 24.95
C GLN A 375 -3.34 -8.23 25.06
N GLU A 376 -3.58 -8.88 23.92
CA GLU A 376 -4.10 -10.26 23.85
C GLU A 376 -3.05 -11.34 24.11
N GLY A 377 -1.79 -10.93 24.34
CA GLY A 377 -0.69 -11.84 24.67
C GLY A 377 0.07 -12.39 23.46
N VAL A 378 -0.12 -11.82 22.27
CA VAL A 378 0.72 -12.13 21.11
C VAL A 378 2.13 -11.60 21.36
N PRO A 379 3.20 -12.40 21.23
CA PRO A 379 4.57 -11.93 21.37
C PRO A 379 4.94 -10.87 20.32
N GLN A 380 5.80 -9.92 20.68
CA GLN A 380 6.23 -8.84 19.77
C GLN A 380 6.96 -9.37 18.51
N ASP A 381 7.70 -10.46 18.66
CA ASP A 381 8.47 -11.14 17.63
C ASP A 381 7.67 -12.21 16.88
N ASP A 382 6.35 -12.29 17.10
CA ASP A 382 5.50 -13.28 16.45
C ASP A 382 5.33 -12.99 14.95
N LEU A 383 5.34 -14.05 14.13
CA LEU A 383 5.10 -14.00 12.70
C LEU A 383 3.82 -13.23 12.34
N LEU A 384 2.78 -13.32 13.18
CA LEU A 384 1.53 -12.60 12.99
C LEU A 384 1.78 -11.08 12.90
N ILE A 385 2.59 -10.53 13.81
CA ILE A 385 2.89 -9.10 13.84
C ILE A 385 3.75 -8.73 12.62
N SER A 386 4.74 -9.55 12.25
CA SER A 386 5.51 -9.33 11.02
C SER A 386 4.62 -9.32 9.78
N ALA A 387 3.68 -10.28 9.67
CA ALA A 387 2.75 -10.35 8.55
C ALA A 387 1.80 -9.14 8.51
N LEU A 388 1.35 -8.63 9.66
CA LEU A 388 0.52 -7.44 9.75
C LEU A 388 1.25 -6.19 9.22
N PHE A 389 2.52 -6.01 9.57
CA PHE A 389 3.27 -4.84 9.10
C PHE A 389 3.58 -4.89 7.60
N LEU A 390 3.62 -6.07 7.00
CA LEU A 390 3.79 -6.26 5.56
C LEU A 390 2.54 -5.94 4.73
N LEU A 391 1.34 -6.03 5.32
CA LEU A 391 0.07 -5.65 4.69
C LEU A 391 -0.02 -4.14 4.48
#